data_AF-A0A392SQB7-F1
#
_entry.id   AF-A0A392SQB7-F1
#
_cell.length_a   1.000
_cell.length_b   1.000
_cell.length_c   1.000
_cell.angle_alpha   90.00
_cell.angle_beta   90.00
_cell.angle_gamma   90.00
#
_symmetry.space_group_name_H-M   'P 1'
#
loop_
_entity.id
_entity.type
_entity.pdbx_description
1 polymer ?
#
loop_
_entity_poly.entity_id
_entity_poly.type
_entity_poly.pdbx_seq_one_letter_code
_entity_poly.pdbx_strand_id
1 'polypeptide(L)'
;TVVFTKLEEDLRLLSGKDVAESLKEHAEMFMIFASLKLEGGVKMDELPIVCEFSDVFPEDVSGVPPEREVEFTINLVPGTSPIS
;
A
#
# COMPACT_ATOMS: atom_id res chain seq x y z
N THR A 1 11.03 25.06 16.56
CA THR A 1 10.16 25.08 15.36
C THR A 1 10.83 24.27 14.28
N VAL A 2 10.22 23.15 13.86
CA VAL A 2 10.73 22.39 12.71
C VAL A 2 10.26 23.10 11.45
N VAL A 3 11.20 23.60 10.66
CA VAL A 3 10.93 24.31 9.41
C VAL A 3 11.09 23.31 8.28
N PHE A 4 10.00 22.94 7.62
CA PHE A 4 10.05 22.12 6.42
C PHE A 4 10.39 23.03 5.25
N THR A 5 11.55 22.84 4.64
CA THR A 5 11.94 23.53 3.41
C THR A 5 11.04 23.07 2.27
N LYS A 6 10.63 24.02 1.42
CA LYS A 6 9.77 23.74 0.26
C LYS A 6 10.51 22.76 -0.66
N LEU A 7 9.81 21.68 -1.03
CA LEU A 7 10.31 20.53 -1.79
C LEU A 7 10.55 20.88 -3.27
N GLU A 8 11.44 21.83 -3.55
CA GLU A 8 11.77 22.29 -4.91
C GLU A 8 13.26 22.09 -5.28
N GLU A 9 14.05 21.45 -4.41
CA GLU A 9 15.44 21.08 -4.67
C GLU A 9 15.52 19.59 -5.05
N ASP A 10 16.25 19.28 -6.13
CA ASP A 10 16.40 17.99 -6.79
C ASP A 10 16.56 16.83 -5.79
N LEU A 11 15.46 16.14 -5.50
CA LEU A 11 15.44 15.06 -4.52
C LEU A 11 16.21 13.87 -5.06
N ARG A 12 17.39 13.65 -4.49
CA ARG A 12 18.15 12.43 -4.74
C ARG A 12 17.43 11.26 -4.08
N LEU A 13 16.65 10.53 -4.89
CA LEU A 13 16.08 9.25 -4.49
C LEU A 13 17.21 8.25 -4.23
N LEU A 14 17.24 7.72 -3.01
CA LEU A 14 18.17 6.68 -2.62
C LEU A 14 17.49 5.32 -2.72
N SER A 15 18.22 4.31 -3.21
CA SER A 15 17.77 2.92 -3.13
C SER A 15 17.91 2.42 -1.69
N GLY A 16 17.14 1.40 -1.31
CA GLY A 16 17.22 0.80 0.03
C GLY A 16 18.63 0.32 0.42
N LYS A 17 19.43 -0.11 -0.57
CA LYS A 17 20.84 -0.46 -0.37
C LYS A 17 21.73 0.74 -0.02
N ASP A 18 21.48 1.89 -0.65
CA ASP A 18 22.24 3.13 -0.41
C ASP A 18 21.89 3.69 0.98
N VAL A 19 20.62 3.56 1.38
CA VAL A 19 20.16 3.89 2.74
C VAL A 19 20.82 2.98 3.79
N ALA A 20 20.90 1.67 3.52
CA ALA A 20 21.54 0.71 4.42
C ALA A 20 23.06 0.93 4.56
N GLU A 21 23.72 1.42 3.50
CA GLU A 21 25.14 1.79 3.56
C GLU A 21 25.35 3.06 4.39
N SER A 22 24.48 4.05 4.26
CA SER A 22 24.52 5.31 5.03
C SER A 22 24.35 5.08 6.53
N LEU A 23 23.61 4.04 6.94
CA LEU A 23 23.43 3.64 8.34
C LEU A 23 24.71 3.09 9.00
N LYS A 24 25.73 2.73 8.22
CA LYS A 24 27.02 2.25 8.76
C LYS A 24 27.87 3.40 9.27
N GLU A 25 27.66 4.61 8.75
CA GLU A 25 28.18 5.82 9.35
C GLU A 25 27.26 6.21 10.50
N HIS A 26 27.83 6.65 11.62
CA HIS A 26 27.13 6.93 12.88
C HIS A 26 26.23 8.18 12.76
N ALA A 27 25.22 8.12 11.89
CA ALA A 27 24.34 9.20 11.50
C ALA A 27 22.94 9.00 12.09
N GLU A 28 22.39 10.06 12.67
CA GLU A 28 21.00 10.09 13.11
C GLU A 28 20.11 10.38 11.91
N MET A 29 19.39 9.37 11.42
CA MET A 29 18.50 9.49 10.27
C MET A 29 17.03 9.60 10.71
N PHE A 30 16.30 10.54 10.13
CA PHE A 30 14.85 10.68 10.30
C PHE A 30 14.14 10.24 9.03
N MET A 31 13.20 9.30 9.14
CA MET A 31 12.36 8.85 8.02
C MET A 31 10.99 9.52 8.10
N ILE A 32 10.55 10.10 6.98
CA ILE A 32 9.18 10.62 6.82
C ILE A 32 8.46 9.67 5.87
N PHE A 33 7.41 9.01 6.38
CA PHE A 33 6.52 8.23 5.53
C PHE A 33 5.56 9.18 4.82
N ALA A 34 5.71 9.30 3.51
CA ALA A 34 4.73 9.97 2.66
C ALA A 34 3.92 8.91 1.91
N SER A 35 2.61 9.00 1.97
CA SER A 35 1.71 8.20 1.15
C SER A 35 1.14 9.11 0.06
N LEU A 36 1.38 8.74 -1.20
CA LEU A 36 0.73 9.39 -2.33
C LEU A 36 -0.71 8.90 -2.39
N LYS A 37 -1.65 9.74 -1.94
CA LYS A 37 -3.07 9.52 -2.19
C LYS A 37 -3.38 10.09 -3.57
N LEU A 38 -3.65 9.20 -4.50
CA LEU A 38 -4.03 9.54 -5.86
C LEU A 38 -5.51 9.93 -5.87
N GLU A 39 -5.80 11.18 -5.55
CA GLU A 39 -7.17 11.72 -5.56
C GLU A 39 -7.50 12.25 -6.96
N GLY A 40 -8.23 11.44 -7.72
CA GLY A 40 -8.78 11.82 -9.02
C GLY A 40 -8.23 10.99 -10.17
N GLY A 41 -9.03 10.00 -10.59
CA GLY A 41 -9.12 9.55 -11.99
C GLY A 41 -7.82 9.22 -12.73
N VAL A 42 -6.77 8.75 -12.06
CA VAL A 42 -5.73 8.01 -12.79
C VAL A 42 -6.35 6.70 -13.20
N LYS A 43 -6.37 6.44 -14.51
CA LYS A 43 -6.80 5.15 -15.03
C LYS A 43 -5.88 4.12 -14.41
N MET A 44 -6.46 3.13 -13.73
CA MET A 44 -5.70 2.07 -13.05
C MET A 44 -4.67 1.43 -14.01
N ASP A 45 -5.01 1.44 -15.30
CA ASP A 45 -4.20 1.12 -16.48
C ASP A 45 -2.88 1.89 -16.66
N GLU A 46 -2.56 2.90 -15.84
CA GLU A 46 -1.29 3.65 -15.89
C GLU A 46 -0.28 3.13 -14.86
N LEU A 47 -0.71 2.31 -13.90
CA LEU A 47 0.19 1.65 -12.96
C LEU A 47 0.82 0.44 -13.66
N PRO A 48 2.16 0.37 -13.80
CA PRO A 48 2.82 -0.72 -14.54
C PRO A 48 2.41 -2.11 -14.07
N ILE A 49 2.22 -2.26 -12.76
CA ILE A 49 1.78 -3.52 -12.14
C ILE A 49 0.32 -3.87 -12.48
N VAL A 50 -0.54 -2.87 -12.68
CA VAL A 50 -1.95 -3.10 -13.05
C VAL A 50 -2.05 -3.42 -14.54
N CYS A 51 -1.25 -2.79 -15.40
CA CYS A 51 -1.21 -3.13 -16.82
C CYS A 51 -0.87 -4.60 -17.06
N GLU A 52 0.08 -5.13 -16.28
CA GLU A 52 0.56 -6.51 -16.37
C GLU A 52 -0.52 -7.54 -15.99
N PHE A 53 -1.51 -7.15 -15.19
CA PHE A 53 -2.61 -8.00 -14.72
C PHE A 53 -4.00 -7.40 -15.03
N SER A 54 -4.12 -6.67 -16.13
CA SER A 54 -5.36 -5.98 -16.52
C SER A 54 -6.55 -6.94 -16.75
N ASP A 55 -6.28 -8.21 -17.02
CA ASP A 55 -7.25 -9.31 -17.13
C ASP A 55 -7.78 -9.82 -15.78
N VAL A 56 -7.05 -9.60 -14.69
CA VAL A 56 -7.42 -10.04 -13.32
C VAL A 56 -8.32 -9.02 -12.61
N PHE A 57 -8.28 -7.75 -13.02
CA PHE A 57 -9.08 -6.66 -12.46
C PHE A 57 -10.02 -6.06 -13.52
N PRO A 58 -10.97 -6.83 -14.08
CA PRO A 58 -11.94 -6.29 -15.02
C PRO A 58 -12.79 -5.19 -14.35
N GLU A 59 -13.15 -4.14 -15.11
CA GLU A 59 -14.01 -3.03 -14.63
C GLU A 59 -15.34 -3.55 -14.07
N ASP A 60 -15.84 -4.67 -14.61
CA ASP A 60 -17.03 -5.36 -14.15
C ASP A 60 -16.67 -6.67 -13.45
N VAL A 61 -17.19 -6.89 -12.23
CA VAL A 61 -17.07 -8.17 -11.52
C VAL A 61 -17.97 -9.18 -12.21
N SER A 62 -17.40 -10.04 -13.06
CA SER A 62 -18.14 -10.91 -13.98
C SER A 62 -18.92 -12.06 -13.32
N GLY A 63 -18.86 -12.21 -12.00
CA GLY A 63 -19.65 -13.18 -11.25
C GLY A 63 -19.11 -13.46 -9.86
N VAL A 64 -19.88 -14.27 -9.12
CA VAL A 64 -19.42 -14.88 -7.87
C VAL A 64 -18.39 -15.96 -8.26
N PRO A 65 -17.25 -16.10 -7.57
CA PRO A 65 -16.36 -17.23 -7.80
C PRO A 65 -17.13 -18.55 -7.70
N PRO A 66 -16.71 -19.60 -8.42
CA PRO A 66 -17.33 -20.93 -8.32
C PRO A 66 -17.48 -21.35 -6.87
N GLU A 67 -18.53 -22.10 -6.56
CA GLU A 67 -18.75 -22.62 -5.21
C GLU A 67 -17.51 -23.44 -4.79
N ARG A 68 -16.76 -22.91 -3.83
CA ARG A 68 -15.63 -23.59 -3.21
C ARG A 68 -16.07 -23.97 -1.80
N GLU A 69 -15.97 -25.25 -1.46
CA GLU A 69 -16.14 -25.67 -0.07
C GLU A 69 -14.98 -25.09 0.75
N VAL A 70 -15.25 -24.01 1.48
CA VAL A 70 -14.33 -23.42 2.43
C VAL A 70 -14.95 -23.56 3.81
N GLU A 71 -14.35 -24.38 4.65
CA GLU A 71 -14.71 -24.45 6.07
C GLU A 71 -14.13 -23.23 6.77
N PHE A 72 -14.97 -22.22 7.04
CA PHE A 72 -14.57 -21.08 7.86
C PHE A 72 -15.06 -21.27 9.30
N THR A 73 -14.16 -21.06 10.26
CA THR A 73 -14.50 -21.06 11.69
C THR A 73 -14.58 -19.62 12.19
N ILE A 74 -15.70 -19.27 12.81
CA ILE A 74 -15.84 -17.97 13.50
C ILE A 74 -15.50 -18.19 14.97
N ASN A 75 -14.33 -17.71 15.38
CA ASN A 75 -13.94 -17.73 16.78
C ASN A 75 -14.63 -16.57 17.52
N LEU A 76 -15.53 -16.90 18.44
CA LEU A 76 -16.19 -15.91 19.27
C LEU A 76 -15.40 -15.67 20.56
N VAL A 77 -15.33 -14.41 20.99
CA VAL A 77 -14.93 -14.10 22.36
C VAL A 77 -16.02 -14.60 23.33
N PRO A 78 -15.65 -15.10 24.52
CA PRO A 78 -16.63 -15.48 25.53
C PRO A 78 -17.56 -14.31 25.87
N GLY A 79 -18.87 -14.54 25.81
CA GLY A 79 -19.90 -13.51 26.08
C GLY A 79 -20.50 -12.86 24.83
N THR A 80 -20.06 -13.21 23.61
CA THR A 80 -20.76 -12.79 22.39
C THR A 80 -22.14 -13.43 22.31
N SER A 81 -23.18 -12.61 22.17
CA SER A 81 -24.56 -13.03 21.93
C SER A 81 -25.04 -12.64 20.53
N PRO A 82 -26.00 -13.38 19.93
CA PRO A 82 -26.63 -12.97 18.68
C PRO A 82 -27.32 -11.60 18.80
N ILE A 83 -27.30 -10.83 17.72
CA ILE A 83 -28.11 -9.62 17.61
C ILE A 83 -29.51 -10.05 17.15
N SER A 84 -30.55 -9.58 17.83
CA SER A 84 -31.97 -9.82 17.48
C SER A 84 -32.52 -8.75 16.55
#